data_AF-A0A358PBT2-F1
#
_entry.id   AF-A0A358PBT2-F1
#
_cell.length_a   1.000
_cell.length_b   1.000
_cell.length_c   1.000
_cell.angle_alpha   90.00
_cell.angle_beta   90.00
_cell.angle_gamma   90.00
#
_symmetry.space_group_name_H-M   'P 1'
#
loop_
_entity.id
_entity.type
_entity.pdbx_description
1 polymer ?
#
loop_
_entity_poly.entity_id
_entity_poly.type
_entity_poly.pdbx_seq_one_letter_code
_entity_poly.pdbx_strand_id
1 'polypeptide(L)'
;GFLNSAGVSREDLVEEDTPKGRFLFARSEITGGDTAALLAPIIIDILTHFPWPKSQRWGRGKFRWVRPLHRINILFDGKPLAGSLDLGGGDVINFGAASCGHYFEAPDDIDLTGVTSLDDVQARLRAGYV
;
A
#
# COMPACT_ATOMS: atom_id res chain seq x y z
N GLY A 1 0.38 -31.49 -3.81
CA GLY A 1 -0.53 -32.36 -3.03
C GLY A 1 -1.28 -31.51 -2.00
N PHE A 2 -2.41 -32.02 -1.47
CA PHE A 2 -3.34 -31.27 -0.60
C PHE A 2 -2.68 -30.51 0.55
N LEU A 3 -1.79 -31.16 1.31
CA LEU A 3 -1.05 -30.54 2.44
C LEU A 3 -0.19 -29.35 1.98
N ASN A 4 0.61 -29.54 0.93
CA ASN A 4 1.47 -28.46 0.39
C ASN A 4 0.66 -27.29 -0.17
N SER A 5 -0.51 -27.54 -0.77
CA SER A 5 -1.37 -26.46 -1.27
C SER A 5 -2.11 -25.72 -0.17
N ALA A 6 -2.43 -26.41 0.94
CA ALA A 6 -3.09 -25.82 2.09
C ALA A 6 -2.09 -25.15 3.07
N GLY A 7 -0.79 -25.39 2.92
CA GLY A 7 0.25 -24.82 3.77
C GLY A 7 0.24 -25.34 5.21
N VAL A 8 -0.38 -26.50 5.44
CA VAL A 8 -0.56 -27.09 6.77
C VAL A 8 0.10 -28.47 6.85
N SER A 9 0.48 -28.86 8.06
CA SER A 9 0.98 -30.19 8.35
C SER A 9 -0.18 -31.18 8.53
N ARG A 10 0.11 -32.48 8.58
CA ARG A 10 -0.94 -33.51 8.74
C ARG A 10 -1.65 -33.41 10.10
N GLU A 11 -0.93 -32.94 11.10
CA GLU A 11 -1.38 -32.75 12.48
C GLU A 11 -2.31 -31.55 12.66
N ASP A 12 -2.34 -30.63 11.70
CA ASP A 12 -3.28 -29.49 11.66
C ASP A 12 -4.63 -29.85 11.00
N LEU A 13 -4.79 -31.07 10.48
CA LEU A 13 -6.01 -31.49 9.80
C LEU A 13 -7.08 -31.95 10.79
N VAL A 14 -8.33 -31.59 10.50
CA VAL A 14 -9.50 -32.02 11.25
C VAL A 14 -10.20 -33.13 10.46
N GLU A 15 -10.43 -34.28 11.10
CA GLU A 15 -11.28 -35.34 10.55
C GLU A 15 -12.74 -35.05 10.86
N GLU A 16 -13.59 -35.01 9.84
CA GLU A 16 -15.04 -34.86 10.00
C GLU A 16 -15.79 -35.93 9.20
N ASP A 17 -16.79 -36.53 9.85
CA ASP A 17 -17.68 -37.49 9.21
C ASP A 17 -18.75 -36.74 8.39
N THR A 18 -18.77 -37.02 7.09
CA THR A 18 -19.79 -36.51 6.16
C THR A 18 -20.72 -37.65 5.74
N PRO A 19 -21.91 -37.37 5.16
CA PRO A 19 -22.77 -38.40 4.59
C PRO A 19 -22.10 -39.28 3.52
N LYS A 20 -20.96 -38.84 2.97
CA LYS A 20 -20.16 -39.57 1.97
C LYS A 20 -18.91 -40.25 2.56
N GLY A 21 -18.79 -40.30 3.88
CA GLY A 21 -17.65 -40.85 4.61
C GLY A 21 -16.80 -39.78 5.29
N ARG A 22 -15.69 -40.23 5.89
CA ARG A 22 -14.78 -39.36 6.65
C ARG A 22 -13.84 -38.60 5.74
N PHE A 23 -13.77 -37.28 5.90
CA PHE A 23 -12.87 -36.41 5.16
C PHE A 23 -11.95 -35.64 6.10
N LEU A 24 -10.77 -35.28 5.57
CA LEU A 24 -9.80 -34.41 6.24
C LEU A 24 -9.99 -32.98 5.75
N PHE A 25 -10.10 -32.04 6.67
CA PHE A 25 -10.26 -30.61 6.42
C PHE A 25 -9.04 -29.85 6.94
N ALA A 26 -8.57 -28.87 6.17
CA ALA A 26 -7.66 -27.83 6.65
C ALA A 26 -8.51 -26.60 6.98
N ARG A 27 -8.50 -26.17 8.25
CA ARG A 27 -9.18 -24.94 8.68
C ARG A 27 -8.12 -23.88 8.95
N SER A 28 -8.22 -22.76 8.26
CA SER A 28 -7.42 -21.57 8.54
C SER A 28 -8.32 -20.44 9.01
N GLU A 29 -7.93 -19.79 10.11
CA GLU A 29 -8.55 -18.57 10.58
C GLU A 29 -7.53 -17.45 10.43
N ILE A 30 -7.92 -16.39 9.72
CA ILE A 30 -7.11 -15.18 9.60
C ILE A 30 -7.76 -14.14 10.50
N THR A 31 -7.22 -13.99 11.71
CA THR A 31 -7.67 -12.97 12.63
C THR A 31 -7.41 -11.58 12.03
N GLY A 32 -8.39 -10.68 12.14
CA GLY A 32 -8.22 -9.30 11.71
C GLY A 32 -7.05 -8.62 12.45
N GLY A 33 -6.38 -7.70 11.76
CA GLY A 33 -5.31 -6.87 12.32
C GLY A 33 -5.65 -5.39 12.28
N ASP A 34 -4.75 -4.57 12.81
CA ASP A 34 -4.83 -3.12 12.65
C ASP A 34 -4.85 -2.75 11.16
N THR A 35 -5.88 -2.02 10.74
CA THR A 35 -6.08 -1.71 9.31
C THR A 35 -4.93 -0.88 8.75
N ALA A 36 -4.39 0.07 9.52
CA ALA A 36 -3.28 0.90 9.08
C ALA A 36 -2.01 0.07 8.85
N ALA A 37 -1.73 -0.90 9.74
CA ALA A 37 -0.61 -1.83 9.59
C ALA A 37 -0.77 -2.77 8.38
N LEU A 38 -2.00 -3.14 8.00
CA LEU A 38 -2.26 -3.97 6.82
C LEU A 38 -2.19 -3.18 5.51
N LEU A 39 -2.59 -1.90 5.51
CA LEU A 39 -2.65 -1.10 4.29
C LEU A 39 -1.27 -0.80 3.70
N ALA A 40 -0.28 -0.48 4.54
CA ALA A 40 1.07 -0.15 4.06
C ALA A 40 1.70 -1.24 3.17
N PRO A 41 1.80 -2.53 3.59
CA PRO A 41 2.37 -3.58 2.74
C PRO A 41 1.53 -3.85 1.50
N ILE A 42 0.19 -3.78 1.59
CA ILE A 42 -0.70 -3.95 0.43
C ILE A 42 -0.44 -2.86 -0.62
N ILE A 43 -0.34 -1.60 -0.19
CA ILE A 43 -0.10 -0.49 -1.11
C ILE A 43 1.31 -0.59 -1.72
N ILE A 44 2.33 -0.95 -0.94
CA ILE A 44 3.68 -1.19 -1.46
C ILE A 44 3.68 -2.28 -2.53
N ASP A 45 2.97 -3.38 -2.29
CA ASP A 45 2.83 -4.48 -3.24
C ASP A 45 2.17 -4.02 -4.55
N ILE A 46 1.06 -3.27 -4.43
CA ILE A 46 0.37 -2.67 -5.57
C ILE A 46 1.32 -1.75 -6.34
N LEU A 47 2.00 -0.82 -5.68
CA LEU A 47 2.94 0.10 -6.32
C LEU A 47 4.10 -0.64 -7.00
N THR A 48 4.55 -1.77 -6.44
CA THR A 48 5.66 -2.56 -6.99
C THR A 48 5.25 -3.35 -8.22
N HIS A 49 4.03 -3.90 -8.22
CA HIS A 49 3.57 -4.81 -9.26
C HIS A 49 2.59 -4.17 -10.26
N PHE A 50 2.29 -2.87 -10.12
CA PHE A 50 1.35 -2.19 -11.01
C PHE A 50 1.79 -2.28 -12.48
N PRO A 51 0.97 -2.85 -13.39
CA PRO A 51 1.37 -3.13 -14.76
C PRO A 51 1.26 -1.87 -15.63
N TRP A 52 2.24 -0.97 -15.53
CA TRP A 52 2.30 0.22 -16.38
C TRP A 52 2.61 -0.15 -17.84
N PRO A 53 1.77 0.24 -18.83
CA PRO A 53 2.03 -0.02 -20.25
C PRO A 53 3.35 0.59 -20.75
N LYS A 54 3.75 1.71 -20.15
CA LYS A 54 5.05 2.36 -20.34
C LYS A 54 5.60 2.79 -18.98
N SER A 55 6.59 2.06 -18.49
CA SER A 55 7.36 2.42 -17.31
C SER A 55 8.80 2.77 -17.67
N GLN A 56 9.45 3.56 -16.81
CA GLN A 56 10.86 3.91 -16.90
C GLN A 56 11.52 3.67 -15.55
N ARG A 57 12.85 3.50 -15.58
CA ARG A 57 13.69 3.56 -14.38
C ARG A 57 14.26 4.96 -14.27
N TRP A 58 14.27 5.51 -13.06
CA TRP A 58 14.71 6.87 -12.80
C TRP A 58 15.92 6.87 -11.86
N GLY A 59 16.83 7.82 -12.05
CA GLY A 59 18.00 8.01 -11.19
C GLY A 59 18.90 6.76 -11.12
N ARG A 60 19.36 6.42 -9.91
CA ARG A 60 20.18 5.24 -9.63
C ARG A 60 19.33 4.00 -9.27
N GLY A 61 18.00 4.16 -9.22
CA GLY A 61 17.06 3.16 -8.75
C GLY A 61 16.83 2.00 -9.71
N LYS A 62 16.24 0.93 -9.17
CA LYS A 62 15.77 -0.24 -9.93
C LYS A 62 14.25 -0.24 -10.12
N PHE A 63 13.54 0.57 -9.33
CA PHE A 63 12.09 0.71 -9.39
C PHE A 63 11.63 1.29 -10.73
N ARG A 64 10.54 0.74 -11.26
CA ARG A 64 9.95 1.12 -12.54
C ARG A 64 8.65 1.87 -12.29
N TRP A 65 8.58 3.11 -12.75
CA TRP A 65 7.37 3.92 -12.64
C TRP A 65 7.15 4.75 -13.90
N VAL A 66 5.92 5.22 -14.09
CA VAL A 66 5.56 6.03 -15.28
C VAL A 66 6.34 7.36 -15.32
N ARG A 67 6.64 7.95 -14.16
CA ARG A 67 7.36 9.23 -13.97
C ARG A 67 8.20 9.19 -12.67
N PRO A 68 9.11 10.14 -12.42
CA PRO A 68 9.76 10.23 -11.11
C PRO A 68 8.69 10.46 -10.02
N LEU A 69 8.74 9.66 -8.96
CA LEU A 69 7.96 9.93 -7.75
C LEU A 69 8.75 10.92 -6.90
N HIS A 70 8.07 11.96 -6.44
CA HIS A 70 8.65 12.95 -5.53
C HIS A 70 8.12 12.80 -4.10
N ARG A 71 6.83 12.47 -3.96
CA ARG A 71 6.11 12.33 -2.69
C ARG A 71 5.05 11.24 -2.83
N ILE A 72 4.76 10.55 -1.73
CA ILE A 72 3.70 9.55 -1.65
C ILE A 72 2.83 9.90 -0.45
N ASN A 73 1.62 10.38 -0.72
CA ASN A 73 0.67 10.78 0.30
C ASN A 73 -0.40 9.72 0.45
N ILE A 74 -0.32 8.96 1.53
CA ILE A 74 -1.29 7.91 1.87
C ILE A 74 -1.82 8.22 3.26
N LEU A 75 -3.06 8.67 3.33
CA LEU A 75 -3.71 9.04 4.58
C LEU A 75 -4.84 8.08 4.93
N PHE A 76 -4.88 7.69 6.19
CA PHE A 76 -5.93 6.88 6.80
C PHE A 76 -6.41 7.58 8.07
N ASP A 77 -7.70 7.85 8.17
CA ASP A 77 -8.30 8.66 9.25
C ASP A 77 -7.60 10.02 9.47
N GLY A 78 -7.25 10.69 8.37
CA GLY A 78 -6.57 11.98 8.40
C GLY A 78 -5.11 11.92 8.85
N LYS A 79 -4.52 10.73 9.02
CA LYS A 79 -3.12 10.56 9.42
C LYS A 79 -2.33 9.87 8.33
N PRO A 80 -1.07 10.29 8.06
CA PRO A 80 -0.23 9.55 7.13
C PRO A 80 0.03 8.14 7.65
N LEU A 81 -0.09 7.14 6.77
CA LEU A 81 0.32 5.78 7.10
C LEU A 81 1.83 5.72 7.32
N ALA A 82 2.26 4.94 8.31
CA ALA A 82 3.67 4.63 8.50
C ALA A 82 4.11 3.65 7.41
N GLY A 83 5.12 4.03 6.63
CA GLY A 83 5.66 3.18 5.58
C GLY A 83 6.54 3.95 4.62
N SER A 84 7.15 3.22 3.70
CA SER A 84 8.05 3.77 2.71
C SER A 84 8.11 2.89 1.48
N LEU A 85 8.32 3.50 0.32
CA LEU A 85 8.59 2.82 -0.93
C LEU A 85 10.09 2.84 -1.22
N ASP A 86 10.70 1.66 -1.32
CA ASP A 86 12.08 1.52 -1.79
C ASP A 86 12.12 1.64 -3.32
N LEU A 87 12.88 2.63 -3.82
CA LEU A 87 13.07 2.85 -5.25
C LEU A 87 14.26 2.04 -5.81
N GLY A 88 14.99 1.35 -4.94
CA GLY A 88 16.25 0.69 -5.19
C GLY A 88 17.42 1.67 -5.27
N GLY A 89 18.64 1.15 -5.17
CA GLY A 89 19.85 1.99 -5.27
C GLY A 89 20.13 2.86 -4.04
N GLY A 90 19.43 2.62 -2.93
CA GLY A 90 19.55 3.36 -1.67
C GLY A 90 18.54 4.51 -1.52
N ASP A 91 17.73 4.76 -2.55
CA ASP A 91 16.71 5.81 -2.54
C ASP A 91 15.37 5.27 -2.01
N VAL A 92 14.78 5.97 -1.03
CA VAL A 92 13.52 5.61 -0.39
C VAL A 92 12.62 6.84 -0.31
N ILE A 93 11.32 6.66 -0.58
CA ILE A 93 10.30 7.70 -0.35
C ILE A 93 9.43 7.26 0.82
N ASN A 94 9.47 8.03 1.91
CA ASN A 94 8.57 7.83 3.04
C ASN A 94 7.16 8.30 2.69
N PHE A 95 6.17 7.61 3.22
CA PHE A 95 4.80 8.08 3.19
C PHE A 95 4.65 9.32 4.06
N GLY A 96 3.84 10.28 3.60
CA GLY A 96 3.67 11.54 4.29
C GLY A 96 2.33 12.19 4.04
N ALA A 97 2.20 13.42 4.52
CA ALA A 97 1.03 14.27 4.34
C ALA A 97 1.38 15.60 3.65
N ALA A 98 2.64 15.80 3.24
CA ALA A 98 3.04 17.04 2.60
C ALA A 98 2.80 16.96 1.09
N SER A 99 2.07 17.93 0.55
CA SER A 99 1.90 18.14 -0.89
C SER A 99 2.37 19.55 -1.26
N CYS A 100 2.29 19.90 -2.52
CA CYS A 100 2.57 21.26 -2.98
C CYS A 100 1.64 21.59 -4.14
N GLY A 101 1.36 22.87 -4.32
CA GLY A 101 0.68 23.38 -5.51
C GLY A 101 1.62 23.38 -6.72
N HIS A 102 1.67 24.51 -7.41
CA HIS A 102 2.60 24.68 -8.52
C HIS A 102 4.04 24.85 -8.01
N TYR A 103 4.94 23.92 -8.31
CA TYR A 103 6.33 23.90 -7.80
C TYR A 103 7.13 25.20 -7.98
N PHE A 104 6.77 26.05 -8.95
CA PHE A 104 7.46 27.33 -9.18
C PHE A 104 6.71 28.55 -8.65
N GLU A 105 5.38 28.53 -8.71
CA GLU A 105 4.55 29.72 -8.40
C GLU A 105 3.98 29.67 -6.99
N ALA A 106 3.85 28.48 -6.42
CA ALA A 106 3.47 28.21 -5.04
C ALA A 106 4.28 27.01 -4.50
N PRO A 107 5.57 27.22 -4.22
CA PRO A 107 6.50 26.15 -3.82
C PRO A 107 6.29 25.67 -2.38
N ASP A 108 5.47 26.37 -1.60
CA ASP A 108 5.26 26.06 -0.19
C ASP A 108 4.51 24.73 0.00
N ASP A 109 4.96 23.98 1.01
CA ASP A 109 4.35 22.70 1.37
C ASP A 109 2.95 22.92 1.98
N ILE A 110 1.99 22.16 1.46
CA ILE A 110 0.61 22.08 1.93
C ILE A 110 0.48 20.81 2.79
N ASP A 111 0.09 20.97 4.05
CA ASP A 111 -0.16 19.85 4.95
C ASP A 111 -1.57 19.26 4.75
N LEU A 112 -1.61 17.98 4.42
CA LEU A 112 -2.82 17.17 4.26
C LEU A 112 -3.23 16.45 5.54
N THR A 113 -2.54 16.65 6.67
CA THR A 113 -2.94 16.07 7.95
C THR A 113 -4.34 16.55 8.34
N GLY A 114 -5.16 15.63 8.86
CA GLY A 114 -6.54 15.87 9.28
C GLY A 114 -7.54 16.00 8.15
N VAL A 115 -7.19 15.74 6.88
CA VAL A 115 -8.17 15.73 5.79
C VAL A 115 -9.22 14.64 6.01
N THR A 116 -10.47 14.99 5.81
CA THR A 116 -11.62 14.09 6.02
C THR A 116 -12.28 13.66 4.71
N SER A 117 -11.98 14.35 3.61
CA SER A 117 -12.58 14.07 2.30
C SER A 117 -11.65 14.50 1.16
N LEU A 118 -11.94 14.00 -0.04
CA LEU A 118 -11.26 14.44 -1.25
C LEU A 118 -11.50 15.94 -1.53
N ASP A 119 -12.67 16.47 -1.17
CA ASP A 119 -12.99 17.88 -1.37
C ASP A 119 -12.12 18.78 -0.48
N ASP A 120 -11.80 18.37 0.75
CA ASP A 120 -10.85 19.09 1.62
C ASP A 120 -9.45 19.08 1.01
N VAL A 121 -8.98 17.93 0.51
CA VAL A 121 -7.69 17.84 -0.21
C VAL A 121 -7.67 18.81 -1.40
N GLN A 122 -8.71 18.81 -2.24
CA GLN A 122 -8.80 19.71 -3.38
C GLN A 122 -8.85 21.18 -2.96
N ALA A 123 -9.59 21.51 -1.91
CA ALA A 123 -9.68 22.88 -1.39
C ALA A 123 -8.32 23.38 -0.91
N ARG A 124 -7.57 22.57 -0.16
CA ARG A 124 -6.20 22.91 0.30
C ARG A 124 -5.24 23.08 -0.88
N LEU A 125 -5.27 22.18 -1.86
CA LEU A 125 -4.44 22.28 -3.07
C LEU A 125 -4.76 23.52 -3.90
N ARG A 126 -6.05 23.90 -4.01
CA ARG A 126 -6.47 25.14 -4.70
C ARG A 126 -6.10 26.40 -3.92
N ALA A 127 -6.15 26.37 -2.60
CA ALA A 127 -5.74 27.51 -1.77
C ALA A 127 -4.22 27.76 -1.85
N GLY A 128 -3.43 26.71 -2.08
CA GLY A 128 -2.00 26.81 -2.37
C GLY A 128 -1.69 26.94 -3.87
N TYR A 129 -2.65 27.35 -4.70
CA TYR A 129 -2.46 27.70 -6.11
C TYR A 129 -2.60 29.22 -6.27
N VAL A 130 -1.79 29.83 -7.16
CA VAL A 130 -1.84 31.27 -7.48
C VAL A 130 -2.81 31.53 -8.62
#